data_AF-A0A811LPF3-F1
#
_entry.id   AF-A0A811LPF3-F1
#
_cell.length_a   1.000
_cell.length_b   1.000
_cell.length_c   1.000
_cell.angle_alpha   90.00
_cell.angle_beta   90.00
_cell.angle_gamma   90.00
#
_symmetry.space_group_name_H-M   'P 1'
#
loop_
_entity.id
_entity.type
_entity.pdbx_description
1 polymer ?
#
loop_
_entity_poly.entity_id
_entity_poly.type
_entity_poly.pdbx_seq_one_letter_code
_entity_poly.pdbx_strand_id
1 'polypeptide(L)'
;MRNQDWLFHDKLRREIQKRSKEDKAKILLHDALEQINKLRIEVRKVQNDQKMDQRSVEYQLYSEAVFDLQDGSQLQQVSTPQARAYFIQNDGSFVFLFRSNIDDQSGFCYCVKKSKENQFDIKTLKY
;
A
#
# COMPACT_ATOMS: atom_id res chain seq x y z
N MET A 1 2.77 -17.65 -12.66
CA MET A 1 1.76 -16.78 -13.31
C MET A 1 2.31 -15.36 -13.26
N ARG A 2 2.54 -14.69 -14.40
CA ARG A 2 3.10 -13.32 -14.39
C ARG A 2 2.02 -12.31 -13.96
N ASN A 3 2.36 -11.53 -12.94
CA ASN A 3 1.56 -10.59 -12.16
C ASN A 3 0.56 -9.72 -12.95
N GLN A 4 -0.74 -10.00 -12.78
CA GLN A 4 -1.82 -9.11 -13.22
C GLN A 4 -1.76 -7.75 -12.51
N ASP A 5 -1.28 -7.71 -11.26
CA ASP A 5 -1.13 -6.48 -10.48
C ASP A 5 -0.06 -5.54 -11.05
N TRP A 6 1.03 -6.10 -11.60
CA TRP A 6 2.08 -5.31 -12.24
C TRP A 6 1.59 -4.66 -13.55
N LEU A 7 0.80 -5.41 -14.34
CA LEU A 7 0.16 -4.89 -15.54
C LEU A 7 -0.87 -3.79 -15.22
N PHE A 8 -1.62 -3.95 -14.12
CA PHE A 8 -2.54 -2.92 -13.63
C PHE A 8 -1.80 -1.64 -13.24
N HIS A 9 -0.70 -1.74 -12.48
CA HIS A 9 0.09 -0.57 -12.10
C HIS A 9 0.82 0.10 -13.26
N ASP A 10 1.32 -0.65 -14.25
CA ASP A 10 1.93 -0.04 -15.44
C ASP A 10 0.86 0.64 -16.32
N LYS A 11 -0.36 0.11 -16.36
CA LYS A 11 -1.51 0.78 -17.02
C LYS A 11 -1.94 2.04 -16.27
N LEU A 12 -2.10 1.98 -14.95
CA LEU A 12 -2.40 3.12 -14.09
C LEU A 12 -1.34 4.22 -14.29
N ARG A 13 -0.05 3.83 -14.28
CA ARG A 13 1.08 4.73 -14.52
C ARG A 13 1.00 5.45 -15.87
N ARG A 14 0.64 4.74 -16.95
CA ARG A 14 0.46 5.34 -18.29
C ARG A 14 -0.75 6.27 -18.34
N GLU A 15 -1.83 5.89 -17.69
CA GLU A 15 -3.10 6.63 -17.69
C GLU A 15 -3.00 7.94 -16.90
N ILE A 16 -2.30 7.94 -15.77
CA ILE A 16 -2.14 9.13 -14.95
C ILE A 16 -1.09 10.10 -15.52
N GLN A 17 -0.24 9.72 -16.48
CA GLN A 17 0.80 10.59 -17.03
C GLN A 17 0.25 11.88 -17.66
N LYS A 18 -0.94 11.84 -18.26
CA LYS A 18 -1.59 12.97 -18.95
C LYS A 18 -2.38 13.91 -18.05
N ARG A 19 -2.54 13.59 -16.75
CA ARG A 19 -3.36 14.35 -15.80
C ARG A 19 -2.57 15.44 -15.05
N SER A 20 -3.27 16.36 -14.39
CA SER A 20 -2.65 17.34 -13.48
C SER A 20 -1.96 16.62 -12.30
N LYS A 21 -0.94 17.22 -11.69
CA LYS A 21 -0.25 16.58 -10.55
C LYS A 21 -1.20 16.34 -9.36
N GLU A 22 -2.16 17.23 -9.14
CA GLU A 22 -3.18 17.07 -8.10
C GLU A 22 -4.08 15.86 -8.37
N ASP A 23 -4.56 15.69 -9.61
CA ASP A 23 -5.38 14.53 -9.97
C ASP A 23 -4.58 13.23 -9.84
N LYS A 24 -3.30 13.24 -10.21
CA LYS A 24 -2.41 12.09 -9.99
C LYS A 24 -2.31 11.76 -8.51
N ALA A 25 -2.14 12.75 -7.64
CA ALA A 25 -2.06 12.56 -6.19
C ALA A 25 -3.36 11.95 -5.64
N LYS A 26 -4.54 12.43 -6.07
CA LYS A 26 -5.84 11.88 -5.66
C LYS A 26 -6.01 10.42 -6.11
N ILE A 27 -5.65 10.10 -7.36
CA ILE A 27 -5.75 8.74 -7.90
C ILE A 27 -4.81 7.79 -7.14
N LEU A 28 -3.56 8.20 -6.91
CA LEU A 28 -2.59 7.38 -6.17
C LEU A 28 -3.01 7.19 -4.71
N LEU A 29 -3.60 8.21 -4.07
CA LEU A 29 -4.11 8.06 -2.71
C LEU A 29 -5.27 7.05 -2.66
N HIS A 30 -6.21 7.15 -3.59
CA HIS A 30 -7.34 6.21 -3.68
C HIS A 30 -6.83 4.78 -3.89
N ASP A 31 -5.90 4.59 -4.82
CA ASP A 31 -5.26 3.30 -5.09
C ASP A 31 -4.55 2.72 -3.85
N ALA A 32 -3.72 3.49 -3.14
CA ALA A 32 -3.07 3.06 -1.90
C ALA A 32 -4.09 2.55 -0.86
N LEU A 33 -5.14 3.34 -0.63
CA LEU A 33 -6.18 3.01 0.35
C LEU A 33 -6.98 1.77 -0.06
N GLU A 34 -7.28 1.61 -1.35
CA GLU A 34 -7.97 0.44 -1.88
C GLU A 34 -7.14 -0.83 -1.68
N GLN A 35 -5.84 -0.79 -1.99
CA GLN A 35 -4.94 -1.94 -1.82
C GLN A 35 -4.81 -2.35 -0.35
N ILE A 36 -4.62 -1.38 0.55
CA ILE A 36 -4.59 -1.65 1.99
C ILE A 36 -5.91 -2.27 2.46
N ASN A 37 -7.05 -1.71 2.06
CA ASN A 37 -8.34 -2.21 2.49
C ASN A 37 -8.61 -3.64 2.00
N LYS A 38 -8.17 -4.00 0.78
CA LYS A 38 -8.23 -5.39 0.30
C LYS A 38 -7.47 -6.33 1.22
N LEU A 39 -6.23 -6.00 1.57
CA LEU A 39 -5.42 -6.81 2.49
C LEU A 39 -6.06 -6.88 3.89
N ARG A 40 -6.61 -5.78 4.41
CA ARG A 40 -7.31 -5.77 5.71
C ARG A 40 -8.51 -6.70 5.74
N ILE A 41 -9.31 -6.71 4.66
CA ILE A 41 -10.47 -7.59 4.55
C ILE A 41 -10.01 -9.05 4.62
N GLU A 42 -8.93 -9.38 3.93
CA GLU A 42 -8.35 -10.73 3.94
C GLU A 42 -7.82 -11.12 5.33
N VAL A 43 -7.03 -10.26 5.96
CA VAL A 43 -6.53 -10.46 7.33
C VAL A 43 -7.69 -10.68 8.30
N ARG A 44 -8.71 -9.82 8.29
CA ARG A 44 -9.87 -9.93 9.17
C ARG A 44 -10.69 -11.18 8.91
N LYS A 45 -10.81 -11.59 7.64
CA LYS A 45 -11.50 -12.84 7.28
C LYS A 45 -10.82 -14.04 7.94
N VAL A 46 -9.49 -14.10 7.90
CA VAL A 46 -8.72 -15.17 8.55
C VAL A 46 -8.77 -15.04 10.08
N GLN A 47 -8.61 -13.84 10.61
CA GLN A 47 -8.61 -13.62 12.06
C GLN A 47 -9.94 -13.96 12.72
N ASN A 48 -11.06 -13.77 12.00
CA ASN A 48 -12.40 -14.13 12.44
C ASN A 48 -12.77 -15.60 12.14
N ASP A 49 -11.98 -16.32 11.35
CA ASP A 49 -12.22 -17.74 11.09
C ASP A 49 -11.77 -18.57 12.29
N GLN A 50 -12.75 -19.02 13.08
CA GLN A 50 -12.52 -19.84 14.28
C GLN A 50 -11.88 -21.21 13.97
N LYS A 51 -11.75 -21.59 12.70
CA LYS A 51 -11.15 -22.87 12.29
C LYS A 51 -9.63 -22.82 12.14
N MET A 52 -9.01 -21.64 12.11
CA MET A 52 -7.54 -21.53 12.06
C MET A 52 -6.92 -21.56 13.45
N ASP A 53 -5.85 -22.35 13.59
CA ASP A 53 -5.01 -22.29 14.79
C ASP A 53 -4.24 -20.97 14.83
N GLN A 54 -4.60 -20.12 15.79
CA GLN A 54 -3.99 -18.80 16.00
C GLN A 54 -2.50 -18.87 16.34
N ARG A 55 -2.00 -20.04 16.76
CA ARG A 55 -0.57 -20.26 17.05
C ARG A 55 0.22 -20.69 15.81
N SER A 56 -0.45 -20.98 14.70
CA SER A 56 0.23 -21.36 13.46
C SER A 56 1.03 -20.20 12.88
N VAL A 57 2.19 -20.51 12.28
CA VAL A 57 3.02 -19.54 11.58
C VAL A 57 2.22 -18.86 10.45
N GLU A 58 1.36 -19.62 9.77
CA GLU A 58 0.52 -19.11 8.69
C GLU A 58 -0.47 -18.04 9.19
N TYR A 59 -1.13 -18.27 10.33
CA TYR A 59 -2.01 -17.26 10.92
C TYR A 59 -1.25 -15.98 11.30
N GLN A 60 -0.03 -16.11 11.84
CA GLN A 60 0.80 -14.96 12.23
C GLN A 60 1.23 -14.10 11.03
N LEU A 61 1.26 -14.66 9.81
CA LEU A 61 1.53 -13.88 8.61
C LEU A 61 0.38 -12.92 8.26
N TYR A 62 -0.85 -13.20 8.71
CA TYR A 62 -1.99 -12.30 8.59
C TYR A 62 -2.01 -11.31 9.77
N SER A 63 -1.51 -10.10 9.54
CA SER A 63 -1.35 -9.10 10.60
C SER A 63 -1.64 -7.68 10.15
N GLU A 64 -2.21 -6.89 11.07
CA GLU A 64 -2.31 -5.44 10.99
C GLU A 64 -1.48 -4.84 12.14
N ALA A 65 -0.68 -3.81 11.86
CA ALA A 65 0.08 -3.09 12.88
C ALA A 65 0.09 -1.58 12.59
N VAL A 66 0.17 -0.79 13.65
CA VAL A 66 0.35 0.66 13.60
C VAL A 66 1.55 1.02 14.48
N PHE A 67 2.48 1.79 13.92
CA PHE A 67 3.68 2.26 14.62
C PHE A 67 3.69 3.78 14.64
N ASP A 68 3.86 4.37 15.82
CA ASP A 68 4.06 5.80 15.96
C ASP A 68 5.52 6.15 15.61
N LEU A 69 5.70 7.13 14.73
CA LEU A 69 7.00 7.63 14.31
C LEU A 69 7.43 8.83 15.17
N GLN A 70 8.73 9.13 15.18
CA GLN A 70 9.30 10.21 16.00
C GLN A 70 8.74 11.60 15.67
N ASP A 71 8.25 11.80 14.46
CA ASP A 71 7.62 13.05 14.00
C ASP A 71 6.12 13.12 14.31
N GLY A 72 5.58 12.13 15.05
CA GLY A 72 4.16 12.03 15.41
C GLY A 72 3.27 11.45 14.31
N SER A 73 3.83 11.09 13.16
CA SER A 73 3.07 10.39 12.11
C SER A 73 2.90 8.90 12.42
N GLN A 74 1.92 8.26 11.79
CA GLN A 74 1.63 6.84 11.99
C GLN A 74 1.95 6.02 10.75
N LEU A 75 2.75 4.98 10.92
CA LEU A 75 3.00 3.94 9.92
C LEU A 75 2.00 2.81 10.09
N GLN A 76 1.14 2.63 9.09
CA GLN A 76 0.24 1.50 8.99
C GLN A 76 0.92 0.37 8.21
N GLN A 77 0.90 -0.85 8.75
CA GLN A 77 1.36 -2.06 8.09
C GLN A 77 0.22 -3.08 8.02
N VAL A 78 0.06 -3.69 6.86
CA VAL A 78 -0.82 -4.85 6.68
C VAL A 78 -0.07 -5.94 5.94
N SER A 79 -0.11 -7.17 6.47
CA SER A 79 0.60 -8.32 5.93
C SER A 79 -0.35 -9.50 5.72
N THR A 80 -0.18 -10.21 4.62
CA THR A 80 -0.71 -11.55 4.35
C THR A 80 0.46 -12.45 3.92
N PRO A 81 0.28 -13.77 3.79
CA PRO A 81 1.32 -14.64 3.22
C PRO A 81 1.74 -14.22 1.81
N GLN A 82 0.82 -13.67 1.01
CA GLN A 82 1.08 -13.30 -0.38
C GLN A 82 1.45 -11.83 -0.58
N ALA A 83 1.32 -10.94 0.41
CA ALA A 83 1.56 -9.52 0.20
C ALA A 83 1.87 -8.74 1.48
N ARG A 84 2.54 -7.60 1.31
CA ARG A 84 2.73 -6.64 2.40
C ARG A 84 2.59 -5.21 1.90
N ALA A 85 1.84 -4.41 2.64
CA ALA A 85 1.66 -2.99 2.38
C ALA A 85 2.08 -2.14 3.60
N TYR A 86 2.70 -1.00 3.31
CA TYR A 86 3.07 0.02 4.27
C TYR A 86 2.54 1.37 3.80
N PHE A 87 1.99 2.15 4.73
CA PHE A 87 1.39 3.45 4.42
C PHE A 87 1.59 4.45 5.53
N ILE A 88 2.06 5.63 5.16
CA ILE A 88 2.18 6.80 6.04
C ILE A 88 1.41 7.94 5.36
N GLN A 89 0.59 8.66 6.11
CA GLN A 89 -0.12 9.84 5.63
C GLN A 89 0.04 10.99 6.65
N ASN A 90 0.43 12.17 6.16
CA ASN A 90 0.59 13.38 6.96
C ASN A 90 0.26 14.62 6.13
N ASP A 91 -0.72 15.42 6.55
CA ASP A 91 -1.09 16.70 5.93
C ASP A 91 -1.25 16.65 4.40
N GLY A 92 -1.86 15.57 3.89
CA GLY A 92 -2.07 15.33 2.45
C GLY A 92 -0.83 14.85 1.69
N SER A 93 0.34 14.75 2.35
CA SER A 93 1.49 13.97 1.88
C SER A 93 1.34 12.51 2.31
N PHE A 94 1.84 11.58 1.49
CA PHE A 94 1.82 10.16 1.84
C PHE A 94 2.94 9.38 1.18
N VAL A 95 3.31 8.27 1.81
CA VAL A 95 4.23 7.26 1.28
C VAL A 95 3.48 5.94 1.25
N PHE A 96 3.55 5.25 0.11
CA PHE A 96 3.00 3.92 -0.05
C PHE A 96 4.05 2.97 -0.60
N LEU A 97 4.16 1.80 0.02
CA LEU A 97 4.99 0.69 -0.43
C LEU A 97 4.15 -0.58 -0.41
N PHE A 98 4.07 -1.24 -1.55
CA PHE A 98 3.44 -2.54 -1.70
C PHE A 98 4.43 -3.53 -2.29
N ARG A 99 4.44 -4.74 -1.74
CA ARG A 99 5.20 -5.88 -2.27
C ARG A 99 4.27 -7.08 -2.42
N SER A 100 4.23 -7.66 -3.61
CA SER A 100 3.57 -8.95 -3.84
C SER A 100 4.58 -10.06 -3.60
N ASN A 101 4.30 -10.93 -2.64
CA ASN A 101 5.07 -12.09 -2.22
C ASN A 101 6.48 -11.75 -1.68
N ILE A 102 7.05 -12.67 -0.90
CA ILE A 102 8.43 -12.57 -0.41
C ILE A 102 9.41 -13.02 -1.51
N ASP A 103 9.01 -13.98 -2.33
CA ASP A 103 9.84 -14.60 -3.38
C ASP A 103 9.75 -13.89 -4.74
N ASP A 104 8.65 -13.18 -5.00
CA ASP A 104 8.49 -12.40 -6.23
C ASP A 104 9.00 -10.98 -5.94
N GLN A 105 10.00 -10.50 -6.68
CA GLN A 105 10.53 -9.15 -6.49
C GLN A 105 9.58 -8.05 -7.02
N SER A 106 8.35 -8.41 -7.38
CA SER A 106 7.34 -7.48 -7.85
C SER A 106 6.73 -6.68 -6.70
N GLY A 107 6.75 -5.37 -6.88
CA GLY A 107 6.13 -4.43 -5.97
C GLY A 107 6.06 -3.07 -6.64
N PHE A 108 5.51 -2.12 -5.91
CA PHE A 108 5.50 -0.74 -6.34
C PHE A 108 5.56 0.17 -5.12
N CYS A 109 6.18 1.32 -5.32
CA CYS A 109 6.32 2.31 -4.28
C CYS A 109 6.17 3.70 -4.88
N TYR A 110 5.45 4.56 -4.17
CA TYR A 110 5.39 5.97 -4.48
C TYR A 110 5.35 6.82 -3.23
N CYS A 111 5.87 8.03 -3.39
CA CYS A 111 5.79 9.09 -2.41
C CYS A 111 5.13 10.30 -3.07
N VAL A 112 4.17 10.89 -2.36
CA VAL A 112 3.49 12.12 -2.73
C VAL A 112 3.73 13.13 -1.63
N LYS A 113 4.38 14.23 -1.97
CA LYS A 113 4.61 15.37 -1.08
C LYS A 113 3.68 16.51 -1.47
N LYS A 114 2.84 16.95 -0.55
CA LYS A 114 2.00 18.15 -0.69
C LYS A 114 2.75 19.35 -0.11
N SER A 115 2.92 20.41 -0.89
CA SER A 115 3.45 21.69 -0.42
C SER A 115 2.31 22.55 0.16
N LYS A 116 2.68 23.65 0.84
CA LYS A 116 1.73 24.59 1.46
C LYS A 116 0.78 25.28 0.45
N GLU A 117 1.13 25.31 -0.82
CA GLU A 117 0.35 25.95 -1.89
C GLU A 117 -0.49 24.96 -2.71
N ASN A 118 -0.80 23.77 -2.17
CA ASN A 118 -1.45 22.66 -2.91
C ASN A 118 -0.66 22.20 -4.15
N GLN A 119 0.65 22.47 -4.21
CA GLN A 119 1.50 21.87 -5.24
C GLN A 119 1.91 20.47 -4.78
N PHE A 120 1.87 19.50 -5.69
CA PHE A 120 2.22 18.11 -5.39
C PHE A 120 3.49 17.71 -6.11
N ASP A 121 4.37 17.02 -5.40
CA ASP A 121 5.52 16.33 -5.98
C ASP A 121 5.38 14.82 -5.80
N ILE A 122 5.50 14.09 -6.91
CA ILE A 122 5.21 12.66 -6.96
C ILE A 122 6.47 11.95 -7.44
N LYS A 123 6.94 10.99 -6.64
CA LYS A 123 8.08 10.14 -6.98
C LYS A 123 7.64 8.68 -6.95
N THR A 124 7.71 8.00 -8.09
CA THR A 124 7.53 6.55 -8.17
C THR A 124 8.89 5.89 -8.14
N LEU A 125 9.07 4.93 -7.23
CA LEU A 125 10.26 4.10 -7.13
C LEU A 125 9.95 2.76 -7.80
N LYS A 126 10.78 2.37 -8.77
CA LYS A 126 10.74 1.03 -9.34
C LYS A 126 11.62 0.13 -8.47
N TYR A 127 11.02 -0.97 -8.01
CA TYR A 127 11.74 -2.13 -7.50
C TYR A 127 11.62 -3.24 -8.56
#